data_AF-A0AAT9GCJ0-F1
#
_entry.id   AF-A0AAT9GCJ0-F1
#
_cell.length_a   1.000
_cell.length_b   1.000
_cell.length_c   1.000
_cell.angle_alpha   90.00
_cell.angle_beta   90.00
_cell.angle_gamma   90.00
#
_symmetry.space_group_name_H-M   'P 1'
#
loop_
_entity.id
_entity.type
_entity.pdbx_description
1 polymer ?
#
loop_
_entity_poly.entity_id
_entity_poly.type
_entity_poly.pdbx_seq_one_letter_code
_entity_poly.pdbx_strand_id
1 'polypeptide(L)' 'MQNRCLLETGCLLTITKKVVDTGFQVIPKRWIVERTFAWLSNFRRMSKDYEHSTLTSKNNIFFNMITIMLHKLAHS' A
#
# COMPACT_ATOMS: atom_id res chain seq x y z
N MET A 1 11.30 10.24 13.06
CA MET A 1 10.31 9.74 12.06
C MET A 1 9.36 8.70 12.66
N GLN A 2 9.86 7.68 13.38
CA GLN A 2 9.02 6.62 13.97
C GLN A 2 7.98 7.16 14.98
N ASN A 3 8.39 8.06 15.89
CA ASN A 3 7.46 8.70 16.84
C ASN A 3 6.39 9.55 16.15
N ARG A 4 6.69 10.15 14.99
CA ARG A 4 5.70 10.93 14.22
C ARG A 4 4.66 10.01 13.59
N CYS A 5 5.11 8.88 13.03
CA CYS A 5 4.22 7.87 12.45
C CYS A 5 3.27 7.27 13.49
N LEU A 6 3.76 6.99 14.71
CA LEU A 6 2.95 6.48 15.80
C LEU A 6 1.84 7.47 16.20
N LEU A 7 2.16 8.76 16.30
CA LEU A 7 1.19 9.80 16.64
C LEU A 7 0.14 10.04 15.54
N GLU A 8 0.53 9.93 14.26
CA GLU A 8 -0.39 10.19 13.13
C GLU A 8 -1.26 8.98 12.74
N THR A 9 -0.73 7.76 12.86
CA THR A 9 -1.39 6.55 12.32
C THR A 9 -1.73 5.50 13.37
N GLY A 10 -1.28 5.68 14.62
CA GLY A 10 -1.40 4.65 15.67
C GLY A 10 -0.53 3.41 15.45
N CYS A 11 0.29 3.39 14.40
CA CYS A 11 1.16 2.26 14.06
C CYS A 11 2.63 2.57 14.32
N LEU A 12 3.34 1.62 14.94
CA LEU A 12 4.78 1.71 15.13
C LEU A 12 5.50 1.22 13.86
N LEU A 13 6.25 2.12 13.23
CA LEU A 13 7.04 1.81 12.04
C LEU A 13 8.44 1.31 12.44
N THR A 14 8.68 0.00 12.33
CA THR A 14 10.01 -0.59 12.51
C THR A 14 10.65 -0.90 11.16
N ILE A 15 11.85 -0.37 10.93
CA ILE A 15 12.66 -0.73 9.75
C ILE A 15 13.44 -2.00 10.12
N THR A 16 13.01 -3.14 9.61
CA THR A 16 13.71 -4.42 9.79
C THR A 16 14.79 -4.58 8.72
N LYS A 17 15.91 -5.21 9.07
CA LYS A 17 16.93 -5.60 8.08
C LYS A 17 16.29 -6.56 7.08
N LYS A 18 16.65 -6.42 5.80
CA LYS A 18 16.23 -7.36 4.76
C LYS A 18 16.62 -8.77 5.21
N VAL A 19 15.68 -9.71 5.15
CA VAL A 19 15.96 -11.13 5.37
C VAL A 19 16.80 -11.58 4.17
N VAL A 20 18.12 -11.70 4.37
CA VAL A 20 19.07 -12.17 3.36
C VAL A 20 19.29 -13.66 3.61
N ASP A 21 18.26 -14.44 3.31
CA ASP A 21 18.38 -15.90 3.27
C ASP A 21 18.31 -16.35 1.81
N THR A 22 19.08 -17.37 1.43
CA THR A 22 19.12 -17.83 0.04
C THR A 22 17.87 -18.64 -0.29
N GLY A 23 16.79 -17.96 -0.71
CA GLY A 23 15.56 -18.61 -1.14
C GLY A 23 14.29 -17.80 -0.88
N PHE A 24 13.14 -18.41 -1.17
CA PHE A 24 11.83 -17.84 -0.87
C PHE A 24 11.44 -18.13 0.59
N GLN A 25 11.46 -17.11 1.44
CA GLN A 25 10.96 -17.20 2.81
C GLN A 25 9.52 -16.69 2.89
N VAL A 26 8.64 -17.47 3.53
CA VAL A 26 7.27 -17.05 3.83
C VAL A 26 7.30 -16.00 4.95
N ILE A 27 7.04 -14.74 4.60
CA ILE A 27 6.92 -13.64 5.56
C ILE A 27 5.44 -13.50 5.93
N PRO A 28 5.09 -13.58 7.23
CA PRO A 28 3.70 -13.47 7.66
C PRO A 28 3.11 -12.13 7.21
N LYS A 29 1.88 -12.17 6.67
CA LYS A 29 1.11 -11.00 6.19
C LYS A 29 1.67 -10.28 4.95
N ARG A 30 2.80 -10.72 4.36
CA ARG A 30 3.37 -10.10 3.14
C ARG A 30 2.39 -10.06 1.97
N TRP A 31 1.60 -11.12 1.81
CA TRP A 31 0.60 -11.20 0.76
C TRP A 31 -0.45 -10.08 0.82
N ILE A 32 -0.77 -9.54 2.01
CA ILE A 32 -1.77 -8.47 2.16
C ILE A 32 -1.25 -7.19 1.48
N VAL A 33 0.02 -6.88 1.74
CA VAL A 33 0.70 -5.71 1.17
C VAL A 33 0.86 -5.86 -0.34
N GLU A 34 1.37 -7.01 -0.78
CA GLU A 34 1.56 -7.32 -2.20
C GLU A 34 0.22 -7.30 -2.97
N ARG A 35 -0.85 -7.85 -2.39
CA ARG A 35 -2.20 -7.81 -2.97
C ARG A 35 -2.71 -6.38 -3.11
N THR A 36 -2.51 -5.56 -2.09
CA THR A 36 -2.92 -4.14 -2.13
C THR A 36 -2.19 -3.43 -3.26
N PHE A 37 -0.88 -3.63 -3.41
CA PHE A 37 -0.11 -3.09 -4.53
C PHE A 37 -0.53 -3.65 -5.89
N ALA A 38 -0.88 -4.92 -5.97
CA ALA A 38 -1.39 -5.52 -7.21
C ALA A 38 -2.68 -4.85 -7.67
N TRP A 39 -3.61 -4.56 -6.76
CA TRP A 39 -4.83 -3.82 -7.10
C TRP A 39 -4.54 -2.38 -7.52
N LEU A 40 -3.65 -1.71 -6.79
CA LEU A 40 -3.25 -0.34 -7.09
C LEU A 40 -2.54 -0.23 -8.45
N SER A 41 -1.76 -1.24 -8.84
CA SER A 41 -1.05 -1.29 -10.13
C SER A 41 -1.99 -1.31 -11.35
N ASN A 42 -3.25 -1.75 -11.18
CA ASN A 42 -4.25 -1.71 -12.25
C ASN A 42 -4.69 -0.28 -12.60
N PHE A 43 -4.46 0.69 -11.71
CA PHE A 43 -4.76 2.10 -11.98
C PHE A 43 -3.54 2.76 -12.63
N ARG A 44 -3.69 3.21 -13.88
CA ARG A 44 -2.61 3.81 -14.68
C ARG A 44 -1.88 4.95 -13.96
N ARG A 45 -2.62 5.83 -13.26
CA ARG A 45 -2.08 6.96 -12.47
C ARG A 45 -1.21 6.55 -11.27
N MET A 46 -1.10 5.27 -10.98
CA MET A 46 -0.29 4.78 -9.86
C MET A 46 0.79 3.80 -10.31
N SER A 47 0.62 3.23 -11.50
CA SER A 47 1.60 2.33 -12.13
C SER A 47 2.55 3.05 -13.08
N LYS A 48 2.06 4.08 -13.80
CA LYS A 48 2.78 4.73 -14.91
C LYS A 48 2.92 6.23 -14.75
N ASP A 49 1.86 6.90 -14.28
CA ASP A 49 1.84 8.36 -14.22
C ASP A 49 1.99 8.82 -12.75
N TYR A 50 3.23 8.98 -12.28
CA TYR A 50 3.50 9.42 -10.90
C TYR A 50 3.22 10.92 -10.72
N GLU A 51 2.44 11.26 -9.70
CA GLU A 51 2.13 12.65 -9.35
C GLU A 51 3.35 13.36 -8.75
N HIS A 52 3.60 14.61 -9.15
CA HIS A 52 4.67 15.44 -8.56
C HIS A 52 4.38 15.79 -7.10
N SER A 53 3.10 15.99 -6.75
CA SER A 53 2.67 16.32 -5.39
C SER A 53 2.32 15.07 -4.59
N THR A 54 2.89 14.95 -3.39
CA THR A 54 2.57 13.89 -2.44
C THR A 54 1.12 13.94 -1.98
N LEU A 55 0.51 15.13 -1.94
CA LEU A 55 -0.90 15.30 -1.59
C LEU A 55 -1.81 14.69 -2.67
N THR A 56 -1.52 14.94 -3.93
CA THR A 56 -2.28 14.35 -5.05
C THR A 56 -2.13 12.84 -5.09
N SER A 57 -0.91 12.34 -4.89
CA SER A 57 -0.65 10.90 -4.79
C SER A 57 -1.43 10.25 -3.66
N LYS A 58 -1.45 10.87 -2.47
CA LYS A 58 -2.27 10.43 -1.33
C LYS A 58 -3.76 10.36 -1.67
N ASN A 59 -4.30 11.40 -2.30
CA ASN A 59 -5.71 11.44 -2.68
C ASN A 59 -6.07 10.34 -3.70
N ASN A 60 -5.19 10.07 -4.67
CA ASN A 60 -5.38 9.01 -5.66
C ASN A 60 -5.44 7.62 -4.98
N ILE A 61 -4.61 7.36 -3.97
CA ILE A 61 -4.66 6.08 -3.23
C ILE A 61 -6.05 5.87 -2.59
N PHE A 62 -6.59 6.90 -1.91
CA PHE A 62 -7.92 6.80 -1.30
C PHE A 62 -9.03 6.61 -2.34
N PHE A 63 -9.00 7.38 -3.43
CA PHE A 63 -9.99 7.28 -4.49
C PHE A 63 -10.02 5.88 -5.14
N ASN A 64 -8.84 5.32 -5.40
CA ASN A 64 -8.71 3.99 -5.99
C ASN A 64 -9.18 2.90 -5.02
N MET A 65 -8.89 3.03 -3.72
CA MET A 65 -9.38 2.09 -2.70
C MET A 65 -10.91 2.14 -2.56
N ILE A 66 -11.52 3.32 -2.58
CA ILE A 66 -12.99 3.47 -2.59
C ILE A 66 -13.58 2.76 -3.81
N THR A 67 -13.00 2.95 -4.99
CA THR A 67 -13.46 2.31 -6.24
C THR A 67 -13.42 0.78 -6.14
N ILE A 68 -12.33 0.21 -5.61
CA ILE A 68 -12.21 -1.23 -5.38
C ILE A 68 -13.29 -1.73 -4.41
N MET A 69 -13.51 -1.01 -3.30
CA MET A 69 -14.52 -1.39 -2.30
C MET A 69 -15.94 -1.33 -2.86
N LEU A 70 -16.26 -0.30 -3.64
CA LEU A 70 -17.55 -0.16 -4.31
C LEU A 70 -17.81 -1.30 -5.30
N HIS A 71 -16.83 -1.66 -6.13
CA HIS A 71 -16.96 -2.80 -7.04
C HIS A 71 -17.17 -4.12 -6.31
N LYS A 72 -16.51 -4.32 -5.16
CA LYS A 72 -16.69 -5.51 -4.33
C LYS A 72 -18.09 -5.59 -3.73
N LEU A 73 -18.63 -4.45 -3.28
CA LEU A 73 -19.98 -4.36 -2.71
C LEU A 73 -21.08 -4.51 -3.78
N ALA A 74 -20.86 -3.99 -4.97
CA ALA A 74 -21.82 -4.13 -6.07
C ALA A 74 -21.90 -5.57 -6.62
N HIS A 75 -20.85 -6.37 -6.40
CA HIS A 75 -20.75 -7.75 -6.87
C HIS A 75 -20.88 -8.76 -5.72
N SER A 76 -21.39 -8.33 -4.56
CA SER A 76 -21.76 -9.17 -3.41
C SER A 76 -23.26 -9.26 -3.27
#